data_AF-A0A5C8M4K8-F1
#
_entry.id   AF-A0A5C8M4K8-F1
#
_cell.length_a   1.000
_cell.length_b   1.000
_cell.length_c   1.000
_cell.angle_alpha   90.00
_cell.angle_beta   90.00
_cell.angle_gamma   90.00
#
_symmetry.space_group_name_H-M   'P 1'
#
loop_
_entity.id
_entity.type
_entity.pdbx_description
1 polymer ?
#
loop_
_entity_poly.entity_id
_entity_poly.type
_entity_poly.pdbx_seq_one_letter_code
_entity_poly.pdbx_strand_id
1 'polypeptide(L)'
;MAMVECPAPGTFGADIRSDSGWFDKAAASPLCLIEFERFDGSMRGQQKLEEKLKNLLEAAQRWGNTPKTMILSAWSQGLVSTPDTQKLKDICRSGFTSSTGTFVQPNPEAEVLFSRFLFIKNLSSIALDRIHYEVLM
;
A
#
# COMPACT_ATOMS: atom_id res chain seq x y z
N MET A 1 -11.57 11.50 8.84
CA MET A 1 -12.64 11.11 7.90
C MET A 1 -12.02 10.18 6.89
N ALA A 2 -12.55 8.97 6.72
CA ALA A 2 -12.10 8.06 5.69
C ALA A 2 -12.80 8.38 4.36
N MET A 3 -12.05 8.40 3.27
CA MET A 3 -12.55 8.39 1.91
C MET A 3 -12.08 7.11 1.22
N VAL A 4 -12.97 6.52 0.43
CA VAL A 4 -12.71 5.31 -0.35
C VAL A 4 -12.45 5.72 -1.79
N GLU A 5 -11.52 5.04 -2.47
CA GLU A 5 -11.13 5.34 -3.85
C GLU A 5 -10.64 6.80 -4.00
N CYS A 6 -9.65 7.17 -3.19
CA CYS A 6 -9.14 8.52 -3.06
C CYS A 6 -8.12 8.84 -4.16
N PRO A 7 -8.46 9.68 -5.16
CA PRO A 7 -7.52 10.06 -6.21
C PRO A 7 -6.40 10.96 -5.65
N ALA A 8 -5.17 10.73 -6.09
CA ALA A 8 -4.06 11.63 -5.77
C ALA A 8 -4.00 12.82 -6.76
N PRO A 9 -3.71 14.06 -6.30
CA PRO A 9 -3.58 15.24 -7.15
C PRO A 9 -2.46 15.08 -8.17
N GLY A 10 -2.70 15.39 -9.44
CA GLY A 10 -1.65 15.31 -10.46
C GLY A 10 -2.16 15.44 -11.89
N THR A 11 -1.25 15.80 -12.79
CA THR A 11 -1.51 16.20 -14.18
C THR A 11 -1.07 15.12 -15.16
N PHE A 12 -1.97 14.67 -16.04
CA PHE A 12 -1.75 13.88 -17.26
C PHE A 12 -0.71 12.74 -17.15
N GLY A 13 -1.19 11.54 -16.84
CA GLY A 13 -0.37 10.33 -16.81
C GLY A 13 -0.80 9.43 -15.67
N ALA A 14 -1.70 8.50 -15.99
CA ALA A 14 -2.32 7.50 -15.12
C ALA A 14 -2.97 8.05 -13.82
N ASP A 15 -4.27 7.81 -13.68
CA ASP A 15 -5.00 8.07 -12.45
C ASP A 15 -4.48 7.11 -11.36
N ILE A 16 -3.74 7.65 -10.40
CA ILE A 16 -3.39 6.92 -9.18
C ILE A 16 -4.47 7.20 -8.15
N ARG A 17 -5.08 6.12 -7.69
CA ARG A 17 -6.22 6.16 -6.78
C ARG A 17 -5.96 5.14 -5.67
N SER A 18 -5.67 5.66 -4.49
CA SER A 18 -5.53 4.80 -3.31
C SER A 18 -6.87 4.23 -2.92
N ASP A 19 -6.89 2.95 -2.57
CA ASP A 19 -8.12 2.26 -2.17
C ASP A 19 -8.81 2.99 -1.00
N SER A 20 -8.03 3.60 -0.09
CA SER A 20 -8.57 4.53 0.92
C SER A 20 -7.59 5.63 1.31
N GLY A 21 -8.13 6.77 1.76
CA GLY A 21 -7.39 7.89 2.34
C GLY A 21 -8.07 8.41 3.61
N TRP A 22 -7.28 8.68 4.64
CA TRP A 22 -7.77 9.25 5.90
C TRP A 22 -7.38 10.71 6.03
N PHE A 23 -8.36 11.58 6.25
CA PHE A 23 -8.19 13.03 6.33
C PHE A 23 -8.52 13.54 7.74
N ASP A 24 -7.83 14.60 8.17
CA ASP A 24 -8.38 15.47 9.20
C ASP A 24 -9.62 16.19 8.62
N LYS A 25 -10.65 16.46 9.44
CA LYS A 25 -11.82 17.23 8.98
C LYS A 25 -11.47 18.66 8.55
N ALA A 26 -10.39 19.22 9.10
CA ALA A 26 -9.91 20.56 8.79
C ALA A 26 -8.83 20.60 7.70
N ALA A 27 -8.38 19.45 7.18
CA ALA A 27 -7.32 19.37 6.18
C ALA A 27 -7.83 18.95 4.81
N ALA A 28 -7.26 19.55 3.75
CA ALA A 28 -7.53 19.19 2.36
C ALA A 28 -6.58 18.10 1.82
N SER A 29 -5.68 17.57 2.66
CA SER A 29 -4.73 16.52 2.32
C SER A 29 -4.85 15.33 3.26
N PRO A 30 -4.60 14.10 2.80
CA PRO A 30 -4.69 12.93 3.65
C PRO A 30 -3.56 12.90 4.67
N LEU A 31 -3.89 12.46 5.89
CA LEU A 31 -2.92 12.08 6.92
C LEU A 31 -2.36 10.68 6.67
N CYS A 32 -3.18 9.80 6.07
CA CYS A 32 -2.82 8.42 5.77
C CYS A 32 -3.42 7.96 4.44
N LEU A 33 -2.67 7.15 3.70
CA LEU A 33 -3.11 6.46 2.49
C LEU A 33 -3.02 4.95 2.70
N ILE A 34 -3.94 4.22 2.06
CA ILE A 34 -4.07 2.78 2.22
C ILE A 34 -4.27 2.13 0.86
N GLU A 35 -3.50 1.08 0.61
CA GLU A 35 -3.68 0.17 -0.52
C GLU A 35 -3.96 -1.24 -0.01
N PHE A 36 -4.82 -1.96 -0.72
CA PHE A 36 -5.25 -3.31 -0.37
C PHE A 36 -5.06 -4.26 -1.55
N GLU A 37 -4.51 -5.44 -1.29
CA GLU A 37 -4.35 -6.47 -2.31
C GLU A 37 -4.67 -7.87 -1.77
N ARG A 38 -5.23 -8.71 -2.63
CA ARG A 38 -5.36 -10.14 -2.34
C ARG A 38 -4.06 -10.84 -2.73
N PHE A 39 -3.40 -11.46 -1.76
CA PHE A 39 -2.17 -12.20 -1.98
C PHE A 39 -2.44 -13.71 -2.08
N ASP A 40 -1.95 -14.32 -3.14
CA ASP A 40 -2.14 -15.75 -3.45
C ASP A 40 -0.87 -16.60 -3.26
N GLY A 41 0.24 -16.00 -2.82
CA GLY A 41 1.53 -16.70 -2.66
C GLY A 41 2.33 -16.87 -3.95
N SER A 42 1.83 -16.40 -5.09
CA SER A 42 2.52 -16.51 -6.37
C SER A 42 3.50 -15.36 -6.60
N MET A 43 4.44 -15.56 -7.53
CA MET A 43 5.30 -14.47 -8.03
C MET A 43 4.50 -13.31 -8.61
N ARG A 44 3.36 -13.60 -9.25
CA ARG A 44 2.43 -12.59 -9.76
C ARG A 44 1.77 -11.81 -8.62
N GLY A 45 1.39 -12.49 -7.54
CA GLY A 45 0.87 -11.85 -6.32
C GLY A 45 1.91 -10.92 -5.69
N GLN A 46 3.19 -11.31 -5.70
CA GLN A 46 4.28 -10.47 -5.22
C GLN A 46 4.45 -9.22 -6.08
N GLN A 47 4.42 -9.35 -7.41
CA GLN A 47 4.50 -8.21 -8.32
C GLN A 47 3.34 -7.22 -8.12
N LYS A 48 2.12 -7.72 -7.86
CA LYS A 48 0.98 -6.86 -7.53
C LYS A 48 1.16 -6.10 -6.22
N LEU A 49 1.71 -6.74 -5.18
CA LEU A 49 2.02 -6.05 -3.93
C LEU A 49 3.07 -4.94 -4.15
N GLU A 50 4.09 -5.21 -4.96
CA GLU A 50 5.09 -4.21 -5.34
C GLU A 50 4.47 -3.05 -6.13
N GLU A 51 3.57 -3.32 -7.08
CA GLU A 51 2.81 -2.29 -7.82
C GLU A 51 1.94 -1.45 -6.88
N LYS A 52 1.23 -2.08 -5.95
CA LYS A 52 0.41 -1.40 -4.94
C LYS A 52 1.25 -0.53 -4.01
N LEU A 53 2.40 -1.02 -3.54
CA LEU A 53 3.35 -0.22 -2.77
C LEU A 53 3.86 1.00 -3.56
N LYS A 54 4.21 0.81 -4.84
CA LYS A 54 4.65 1.90 -5.71
C LYS A 54 3.56 2.95 -5.88
N ASN A 55 2.32 2.54 -6.15
CA ASN A 55 1.19 3.46 -6.25
C ASN A 55 0.98 4.25 -4.95
N LEU A 56 1.12 3.60 -3.79
CA LEU A 56 1.00 4.22 -2.48
C LEU A 56 2.04 5.33 -2.25
N LEU A 57 3.31 5.03 -2.55
CA LEU A 57 4.43 5.97 -2.43
C LEU A 57 4.31 7.12 -3.43
N GLU A 58 3.91 6.83 -4.67
CA GLU A 58 3.70 7.85 -5.70
C GLU A 58 2.52 8.77 -5.33
N ALA A 59 1.43 8.20 -4.80
CA ALA A 59 0.30 8.97 -4.30
C ALA A 59 0.73 9.90 -3.17
N ALA A 60 1.51 9.43 -2.20
CA ALA A 60 2.04 10.27 -1.12
C ALA A 60 2.89 11.43 -1.67
N GLN A 61 3.76 11.17 -2.64
CA GLN A 61 4.56 12.21 -3.29
C GLN A 61 3.67 13.23 -4.03
N ARG A 62 2.63 12.78 -4.73
CA ARG A 62 1.62 13.63 -5.40
C ARG A 62 0.85 14.52 -4.42
N TRP A 63 0.64 14.05 -3.20
CA TRP A 63 0.12 14.84 -2.07
C TRP A 63 1.17 15.72 -1.39
N GLY A 64 2.35 15.90 -1.99
CA GLY A 64 3.44 16.70 -1.42
C GLY A 64 4.05 16.08 -0.15
N ASN A 65 4.00 14.75 -0.02
CA ASN A 65 4.47 14.00 1.16
C ASN A 65 3.81 14.43 2.47
N THR A 66 2.56 14.91 2.39
CA THR A 66 1.72 15.23 3.56
C THR A 66 1.28 14.00 4.35
N PRO A 67 0.94 12.84 3.74
CA PRO A 67 0.64 11.64 4.50
C PRO A 67 1.90 11.13 5.20
N LYS A 68 1.86 11.01 6.53
CA LYS A 68 2.99 10.51 7.32
C LYS A 68 2.95 9.00 7.53
N THR A 69 1.76 8.41 7.41
CA THR A 69 1.57 6.97 7.53
C THR A 69 0.97 6.41 6.25
N MET A 70 1.57 5.36 5.72
CA MET A 70 1.12 4.64 4.55
C MET A 70 0.91 3.18 4.92
N ILE A 71 -0.25 2.62 4.58
CA ILE A 71 -0.58 1.24 4.94
C ILE A 71 -0.74 0.42 3.66
N LEU A 72 0.16 -0.53 3.45
CA LEU A 72 -0.03 -1.61 2.50
C LEU A 72 -0.70 -2.76 3.25
N SER A 73 -1.89 -3.16 2.82
CA SER A 73 -2.62 -4.28 3.40
C SER A 73 -2.71 -5.42 2.40
N ALA A 74 -2.30 -6.61 2.81
CA ALA A 74 -2.49 -7.83 2.05
C ALA A 74 -3.39 -8.78 2.82
N TRP A 75 -4.32 -9.43 2.15
CA TRP A 75 -5.03 -10.56 2.75
C TRP A 75 -4.86 -11.81 1.90
N SER A 76 -4.79 -12.95 2.57
CA SER A 76 -4.71 -14.25 1.92
C SER A 76 -5.70 -15.23 2.53
N GLN A 77 -6.06 -16.24 1.75
CA GLN A 77 -6.97 -17.28 2.18
C GLN A 77 -6.24 -18.62 2.23
N GLY A 78 -6.15 -19.20 3.42
CA GLY A 78 -5.42 -20.44 3.66
C GLY A 78 -3.90 -20.22 3.79
N LEU A 79 -3.16 -21.33 3.75
CA LEU A 79 -1.70 -21.31 3.84
C LEU A 79 -1.11 -20.94 2.48
N VAL A 80 -0.58 -19.73 2.37
CA VAL A 80 0.19 -19.26 1.22
C VAL A 80 1.63 -18.98 1.65
N SER A 81 2.56 -18.94 0.70
CA SER A 81 3.92 -18.46 0.97
C SER A 81 3.88 -17.05 1.56
N THR A 82 4.94 -16.66 2.26
CA THR A 82 5.04 -15.29 2.77
C THR A 82 5.49 -14.34 1.66
N PRO A 83 4.95 -13.11 1.58
CA PRO A 83 5.50 -12.08 0.70
C PRO A 83 6.99 -11.82 0.97
N ASP A 84 7.73 -11.45 -0.06
CA ASP A 84 9.12 -11.03 0.05
C ASP A 84 9.16 -9.59 0.54
N THR A 85 9.24 -9.42 1.86
CA THR A 85 9.22 -8.10 2.49
C THR A 85 10.54 -7.35 2.34
N GLN A 86 11.64 -8.04 2.02
CA GLN A 86 12.91 -7.39 1.74
C GLN A 86 12.81 -6.56 0.45
N LYS A 87 12.21 -7.12 -0.61
CA LYS A 87 11.95 -6.36 -1.85
C LYS A 87 11.08 -5.13 -1.61
N LEU A 88 10.07 -5.24 -0.75
CA LEU A 88 9.23 -4.10 -0.40
C LEU A 88 10.02 -3.01 0.32
N LYS A 89 10.89 -3.38 1.28
CA LYS A 89 11.82 -2.45 1.95
C LYS A 89 12.79 -1.79 0.98
N ASP A 90 13.31 -2.55 0.03
CA ASP A 90 14.27 -2.03 -0.96
C ASP A 90 13.64 -0.96 -1.86
N ILE A 91 12.36 -1.14 -2.23
CA ILE A 91 11.56 -0.12 -2.96
C ILE A 91 11.42 1.16 -2.12
N CYS A 92 11.04 1.04 -0.84
CA CYS A 92 10.89 2.21 0.04
C CYS A 92 12.21 2.99 0.20
N ARG A 93 13.33 2.27 0.34
CA ARG A 93 14.66 2.87 0.61
C ARG A 93 15.32 3.46 -0.62
N SER A 94 15.16 2.82 -1.78
CA SER A 94 15.88 3.20 -3.00
C SER A 94 15.08 4.19 -3.86
N GLY A 95 13.77 4.31 -3.63
CA GLY A 95 12.87 4.94 -4.58
C GLY A 95 12.73 4.12 -5.86
N PHE A 96 11.96 4.63 -6.81
CA PHE A 96 11.74 3.98 -8.10
C PHE A 96 11.27 4.97 -9.17
N THR A 97 11.43 4.60 -10.43
CA THR A 97 10.79 5.31 -11.55
C THR A 97 9.43 4.66 -11.83
N SER A 98 8.37 5.45 -11.76
CA SER A 98 7.01 5.03 -12.10
C SER A 98 6.86 4.69 -13.59
N SER A 99 5.76 4.04 -13.95
CA SER A 99 5.43 3.73 -15.35
C SER A 99 5.23 4.98 -16.22
N THR A 100 4.98 6.14 -15.61
CA THR A 100 4.84 7.44 -16.29
C THR A 100 6.17 8.17 -16.46
N GLY A 101 7.28 7.58 -16.00
CA GLY A 101 8.62 8.18 -16.04
C GLY A 101 8.91 9.13 -14.88
N THR A 102 7.96 9.35 -13.97
CA THR A 102 8.19 10.16 -12.76
C THR A 102 9.03 9.37 -11.75
N PHE A 103 10.14 9.96 -11.30
CA PHE A 103 10.91 9.38 -10.20
C PHE A 103 10.23 9.67 -8.86
N VAL A 104 9.98 8.61 -8.09
CA VAL A 104 9.45 8.67 -6.73
C VAL A 104 10.61 8.58 -5.76
N GLN A 105 10.82 9.67 -5.03
CA GLN A 105 11.91 9.82 -4.06
C GLN A 105 11.63 8.96 -2.82
N PRO A 106 12.65 8.33 -2.22
CA PRO A 106 12.51 7.75 -0.89
C PRO A 106 12.19 8.86 0.13
N ASN A 107 11.32 8.56 1.08
CA ASN A 107 10.88 9.52 2.10
C ASN A 107 11.10 8.93 3.50
N PRO A 108 12.29 9.12 4.12
CA PRO A 108 12.63 8.50 5.40
C PRO A 108 11.79 9.00 6.58
N GLU A 109 11.06 10.11 6.41
CA GLU A 109 10.17 10.67 7.42
C GLU A 109 8.76 10.05 7.38
N ALA A 110 8.48 9.17 6.42
CA ALA A 110 7.21 8.50 6.30
C ALA A 110 7.28 7.07 6.84
N GLU A 111 6.27 6.70 7.60
CA GLU A 111 6.09 5.35 8.11
C GLU A 111 5.31 4.52 7.08
N VAL A 112 5.89 3.41 6.63
CA VAL A 112 5.21 2.46 5.73
C VAL A 112 4.94 1.17 6.47
N LEU A 113 3.67 0.91 6.77
CA LEU A 113 3.21 -0.28 7.47
C LEU A 113 2.71 -1.34 6.48
N PHE A 114 3.21 -2.57 6.64
CA PHE A 114 2.69 -3.73 5.94
C PHE A 114 1.86 -4.60 6.87
N SER A 115 0.56 -4.69 6.60
CA SER A 115 -0.39 -5.50 7.37
C SER A 115 -0.84 -6.71 6.57
N ARG A 116 -0.62 -7.92 7.11
CA ARG A 116 -1.03 -9.18 6.47
C ARG A 116 -2.16 -9.83 7.25
N PHE A 117 -3.33 -9.92 6.64
CA PHE A 117 -4.52 -10.56 7.19
C PHE A 117 -4.62 -12.00 6.67
N LEU A 118 -4.43 -12.96 7.56
CA LEU A 118 -4.51 -14.38 7.25
C LEU A 118 -5.92 -14.87 7.57
N PHE A 119 -6.67 -15.28 6.54
CA PHE A 119 -8.00 -15.85 6.71
C PHE A 119 -7.97 -17.36 6.53
N ILE A 120 -8.64 -18.09 7.42
CA ILE A 120 -8.92 -19.52 7.24
C ILE A 120 -10.31 -19.65 6.63
N LYS A 121 -10.42 -20.48 5.58
CA LYS A 121 -11.70 -20.82 4.96
C LYS A 121 -12.22 -22.12 5.56
N ASN A 122 -13.40 -22.06 6.16
CA ASN A 122 -14.21 -23.20 6.56
C ASN A 122 -15.29 -23.47 5.49
N LEU A 123 -16.08 -24.54 5.66
CA LEU A 123 -17.08 -25.00 4.68
C LEU A 123 -18.05 -23.88 4.22
N SER A 124 -18.43 -22.96 5.11
CA SER A 124 -19.40 -21.88 4.82
C SER A 124 -18.95 -20.48 5.23
N SER A 125 -17.74 -20.33 5.80
CA SER A 125 -17.28 -19.04 6.32
C SER A 125 -15.78 -18.82 6.09
N ILE A 126 -15.40 -17.55 6.06
CA ILE A 126 -14.01 -17.12 6.21
C ILE A 126 -13.88 -16.49 7.60
N ALA A 127 -12.85 -16.87 8.33
CA ALA A 127 -12.54 -16.29 9.64
C ALA A 127 -11.12 -15.73 9.62
N LEU A 128 -10.94 -14.55 10.22
CA LEU A 128 -9.61 -14.01 10.45
C LEU A 128 -8.91 -14.90 11.48
N ASP A 129 -7.77 -15.48 11.08
CA ASP A 129 -6.92 -16.29 11.96
C ASP A 129 -5.92 -15.40 12.69
N ARG A 130 -5.12 -14.66 11.91
CA ARG A 130 -4.01 -13.85 12.43
C ARG A 130 -3.82 -12.60 11.59
N ILE A 131 -3.30 -11.56 12.23
CA ILE A 131 -2.76 -10.38 11.55
C ILE A 131 -1.27 -10.32 11.84
N HIS A 132 -0.44 -10.07 10.83
CA HIS A 132 0.98 -9.81 10.99
C HIS A 132 1.27 -8.39 10.54
N TYR A 133 2.03 -7.66 11.35
CA TYR A 133 2.41 -6.28 11.08
C TYR A 133 3.92 -6.19 10.93
N GLU A 134 4.37 -5.42 9.95
CA GLU A 134 5.79 -5.15 9.73
C GLU A 134 5.97 -3.71 9.27
N VAL A 135 6.98 -3.02 9.82
CA VAL A 135 7.39 -1.69 9.37
C VAL A 135 8.39 -1.88 8.22
N LEU A 136 8.07 -1.31 7.06
CA LEU A 136 8.92 -1.35 5.87
C LEU A 136 9.91 -0.17 5.83
N MET A 137 9.50 0.98 6.34
CA MET A 137 10.28 2.21 6.47
C MET A 137 9.78 2.98 7.68
#